data_AF-A0A7C5CHR0-F1
#
_entry.id   AF-A0A7C5CHR0-F1
#
_cell.length_a   1.000
_cell.length_b   1.000
_cell.length_c   1.000
_cell.angle_alpha   90.00
_cell.angle_beta   90.00
_cell.angle_gamma   90.00
#
_symmetry.space_group_name_H-M   'P 1'
#
loop_
_entity.id
_entity.type
_entity.pdbx_description
1 polymer ?
#
loop_
_entity_poly.entity_id
_entity_poly.type
_entity_poly.pdbx_seq_one_letter_code
_entity_poly.pdbx_strand_id
1 'polypeptide(L)'
;MRSIFIILSLFVVSYTIAENPAYRLYIQTGLALTFNDKFEESKEMFLRVINTFPNDPAGYFFFGVAMQSEMMAHEDWEATDSLKSIFERAVELAEKEPRNPWALYIKGSSLGYLAILEIRDGEYISALPYIRGAVNSLSSAIKIEPYMYDAYLGLGGYYYWKSKKLGFLNNLLFLEDDRAKGIQYLRLASEKSVFSRDPAKHALLVVLVEEKRFNEAYALAEYLEKKYPGSTLPLWDKLLIAEGEKNLADIMSITERLLARLRAEENSNNYNMIEVLYKRALAADRLNWDSEVLEASEEALSLELSEEIRNKQAGKLRELRALRSRALKDTNKQQIPSEK
;
A
#
# COMPACT_ATOMS: atom_id res chain seq x y z
N MET A 1 39.36 -23.75 42.98
CA MET A 1 37.95 -23.32 43.09
C MET A 1 37.89 -21.83 42.79
N ARG A 2 37.04 -21.25 41.94
CA ARG A 2 35.99 -21.72 41.02
C ARG A 2 35.78 -20.54 40.05
N SER A 3 35.90 -20.80 38.76
CA SER A 3 35.14 -20.22 37.64
C SER A 3 34.69 -18.75 37.72
N ILE A 4 35.41 -17.84 37.07
CA ILE A 4 34.85 -16.62 36.45
C ILE A 4 35.12 -16.77 34.95
N PHE A 5 34.15 -17.32 34.21
CA PHE A 5 34.18 -17.36 32.75
C PHE A 5 32.74 -17.38 32.24
N ILE A 6 32.48 -16.49 31.26
CA ILE A 6 31.37 -16.49 30.30
C ILE A 6 29.98 -16.08 30.85
N ILE A 7 29.78 -14.76 31.01
CA ILE A 7 28.49 -14.10 30.70
C ILE A 7 28.81 -12.78 29.99
N LEU A 8 29.39 -12.86 28.79
CA LEU A 8 29.64 -11.69 27.95
C LEU A 8 29.67 -12.10 26.46
N SER A 9 28.68 -12.86 26.00
CA SER A 9 28.61 -13.26 24.59
C SER A 9 27.21 -13.56 24.05
N LEU A 10 26.13 -13.04 24.67
CA LEU A 10 24.77 -13.18 24.13
C LEU A 10 24.04 -11.84 23.90
N PHE A 11 24.65 -10.70 24.22
CA PHE A 11 24.05 -9.38 23.98
C PHE A 11 24.57 -8.66 22.72
N VAL A 12 25.60 -9.20 22.05
CA VAL A 12 26.22 -8.55 20.88
C VAL A 12 25.64 -9.06 19.56
N VAL A 13 25.00 -10.25 19.54
CA VAL A 13 24.63 -10.91 18.29
C VAL A 13 23.52 -10.17 17.53
N SER A 14 22.54 -9.59 18.22
CA SER A 14 21.38 -8.97 17.57
C SER A 14 21.68 -7.60 16.94
N TYR A 15 22.68 -6.85 17.44
CA TYR A 15 23.12 -5.59 16.82
C TYR A 15 24.00 -5.85 15.58
N THR A 16 24.69 -7.01 15.53
CA THR A 16 25.60 -7.36 14.43
C THR A 16 24.94 -7.89 13.16
N ILE A 17 23.68 -8.38 13.22
CA ILE A 17 23.01 -8.95 12.04
C ILE A 17 22.46 -7.85 11.11
N ALA A 18 21.85 -6.80 11.68
CA ALA A 18 21.36 -5.67 10.88
C ALA A 18 22.49 -4.88 10.20
N GLU A 19 23.71 -4.94 10.76
CA GLU A 19 24.92 -4.38 10.14
C GLU A 19 25.62 -5.33 9.17
N ASN A 20 25.17 -6.60 9.06
CA ASN A 20 25.72 -7.51 8.08
C ASN A 20 25.43 -6.97 6.66
N PRO A 21 26.47 -6.69 5.85
CA PRO A 21 26.27 -6.07 4.53
C PRO A 21 25.36 -6.88 3.62
N ALA A 22 25.42 -8.21 3.68
CA ALA A 22 24.57 -9.09 2.87
C ALA A 22 23.12 -9.06 3.34
N TYR A 23 22.87 -9.07 4.66
CA TYR A 23 21.52 -8.96 5.23
C TYR A 23 20.84 -7.66 4.78
N ARG A 24 21.52 -6.52 4.97
CA ARG A 24 20.99 -5.21 4.59
C ARG A 24 20.79 -5.11 3.08
N LEU A 25 21.75 -5.62 2.29
CA LEU A 25 21.65 -5.62 0.84
C LEU A 25 20.45 -6.41 0.34
N TYR A 26 20.22 -7.63 0.86
CA TYR A 26 19.07 -8.44 0.44
C TYR A 26 17.75 -7.76 0.78
N ILE A 27 17.62 -7.20 1.99
CA ILE A 27 16.39 -6.51 2.39
C ILE A 27 16.14 -5.27 1.51
N GLN A 28 17.16 -4.42 1.33
CA GLN A 28 17.01 -3.20 0.52
C GLN A 28 16.73 -3.51 -0.96
N THR A 29 17.36 -4.56 -1.49
CA THR A 29 17.12 -5.01 -2.86
C THR A 29 15.71 -5.55 -3.00
N GLY A 30 15.25 -6.43 -2.10
CA GLY A 30 13.88 -6.95 -2.10
C GLY A 30 12.84 -5.84 -1.99
N LEU A 31 13.04 -4.85 -1.13
CA LEU A 31 12.13 -3.70 -1.02
C LEU A 31 12.08 -2.87 -2.31
N ALA A 32 13.23 -2.61 -2.94
CA ALA A 32 13.28 -1.89 -4.22
C ALA A 32 12.61 -2.70 -5.35
N LEU A 33 12.77 -4.02 -5.37
CA LEU A 33 12.11 -4.92 -6.31
C LEU A 33 10.59 -4.92 -6.09
N THR A 34 10.13 -4.97 -4.83
CA THR A 34 8.71 -4.84 -4.47
C THR A 34 8.10 -3.55 -5.00
N PHE A 35 8.82 -2.43 -4.82
CA PHE A 35 8.40 -1.12 -5.33
C PHE A 35 8.43 -1.00 -6.84
N ASN A 36 9.11 -1.91 -7.54
CA ASN A 36 9.21 -1.94 -8.99
C ASN A 36 8.40 -3.10 -9.60
N ASP A 37 7.39 -3.58 -8.88
CA ASP A 37 6.45 -4.65 -9.25
C ASP A 37 7.15 -5.97 -9.65
N LYS A 38 8.37 -6.19 -9.16
CA LYS A 38 9.18 -7.41 -9.37
C LYS A 38 9.01 -8.35 -8.18
N PHE A 39 7.78 -8.80 -7.96
CA PHE A 39 7.40 -9.49 -6.73
C PHE A 39 8.10 -10.84 -6.52
N GLU A 40 8.26 -11.66 -7.56
CA GLU A 40 8.98 -12.93 -7.45
C GLU A 40 10.47 -12.72 -7.10
N GLU A 41 11.15 -11.84 -7.83
CA GLU A 41 12.55 -11.48 -7.57
C GLU A 41 12.72 -10.91 -6.14
N SER A 42 11.73 -10.13 -5.68
CA SER A 42 11.68 -9.60 -4.32
C SER A 42 11.58 -10.70 -3.27
N LYS A 43 10.60 -11.60 -3.44
CA LYS A 43 10.38 -12.76 -2.56
C LYS A 43 11.63 -13.64 -2.48
N GLU A 44 12.35 -13.85 -3.58
CA GLU A 44 13.63 -14.58 -3.57
C GLU A 44 14.70 -13.90 -2.69
N MET A 45 14.78 -12.57 -2.68
CA MET A 45 15.73 -11.86 -1.81
C MET A 45 15.41 -12.09 -0.33
N PHE A 46 14.13 -12.06 0.04
CA PHE A 46 13.72 -12.30 1.42
C PHE A 46 13.86 -13.77 1.83
N LEU A 47 13.66 -14.72 0.90
CA LEU A 47 13.98 -16.13 1.13
C LEU A 47 15.47 -16.35 1.40
N ARG A 48 16.38 -15.61 0.75
CA ARG A 48 17.82 -15.66 1.09
C ARG A 48 18.08 -15.21 2.53
N VAL A 49 17.37 -14.18 3.00
CA VAL A 49 17.44 -13.73 4.41
C VAL A 49 16.93 -14.83 5.34
N ILE A 50 15.77 -15.43 5.05
CA ILE A 50 15.19 -16.52 5.85
C ILE A 50 16.14 -17.73 5.91
N ASN A 51 16.72 -18.13 4.78
CA ASN A 51 17.62 -19.29 4.72
C ASN A 51 18.94 -19.04 5.46
N THR A 52 19.44 -17.80 5.46
CA THR A 52 20.70 -17.44 6.12
C THR A 52 20.50 -17.15 7.61
N PHE A 53 19.36 -16.57 7.97
CA PHE A 53 19.02 -16.12 9.32
C PHE A 53 17.62 -16.60 9.72
N PRO A 54 17.39 -17.92 9.88
CA PRO A 54 16.04 -18.50 10.04
C PRO A 54 15.33 -18.14 11.35
N ASN A 55 16.06 -17.61 12.33
CA ASN A 55 15.49 -17.12 13.59
C ASN A 55 15.32 -15.59 13.62
N ASP A 56 15.76 -14.89 12.57
CA ASP A 56 15.58 -13.45 12.44
C ASP A 56 14.17 -13.15 11.90
N PRO A 57 13.37 -12.31 12.59
CA PRO A 57 12.00 -12.05 12.19
C PRO A 57 11.87 -11.23 10.88
N ALA A 58 12.92 -10.53 10.44
CA ALA A 58 12.81 -9.59 9.34
C ALA A 58 12.60 -10.29 7.99
N GLY A 59 13.27 -11.43 7.78
CA GLY A 59 13.13 -12.20 6.54
C GLY A 59 11.66 -12.56 6.28
N TYR A 60 10.97 -13.06 7.31
CA TYR A 60 9.54 -13.39 7.26
C TYR A 60 8.67 -12.15 7.09
N PHE A 61 8.92 -11.09 7.87
CA PHE A 61 8.16 -9.85 7.77
C PHE A 61 8.21 -9.26 6.36
N PHE A 62 9.42 -9.07 5.81
CA PHE A 62 9.55 -8.47 4.49
C PHE A 62 9.09 -9.39 3.36
N PHE A 63 9.21 -10.71 3.51
CA PHE A 63 8.56 -11.65 2.59
C PHE A 63 7.04 -11.46 2.59
N GLY A 64 6.41 -11.32 3.76
CA GLY A 64 4.99 -10.99 3.89
C GLY A 64 4.64 -9.64 3.27
N VAL A 65 5.49 -8.62 3.41
CA VAL A 65 5.30 -7.31 2.75
C VAL A 65 5.28 -7.46 1.22
N ALA A 66 6.21 -8.24 0.65
CA ALA A 66 6.23 -8.50 -0.79
C ALA A 66 4.98 -9.24 -1.27
N MET A 67 4.59 -10.31 -0.56
CA MET A 67 3.36 -11.05 -0.85
C MET A 67 2.13 -10.15 -0.79
N GLN A 68 1.96 -9.34 0.26
CA GLN A 68 0.80 -8.46 0.33
C GLN A 68 0.82 -7.41 -0.78
N SER A 69 2.00 -6.88 -1.13
CA SER A 69 2.12 -5.88 -2.21
C SER A 69 1.71 -6.46 -3.56
N GLU A 70 2.10 -7.70 -3.85
CA GLU A 70 1.68 -8.46 -5.04
C GLU A 70 0.16 -8.70 -5.05
N MET A 71 -0.39 -9.17 -3.93
CA MET A 71 -1.83 -9.40 -3.76
C MET A 71 -2.64 -8.12 -3.98
N MET A 72 -2.17 -6.98 -3.46
CA MET A 72 -2.77 -5.66 -3.69
C MET A 72 -2.63 -5.22 -5.16
N ALA A 73 -1.46 -5.40 -5.76
CA ALA A 73 -1.21 -4.99 -7.14
C ALA A 73 -2.07 -5.75 -8.15
N HIS A 74 -2.42 -7.00 -7.85
CA HIS A 74 -3.26 -7.84 -8.71
C HIS A 74 -4.71 -7.94 -8.25
N GLU A 75 -5.08 -7.38 -7.10
CA GLU A 75 -6.38 -7.58 -6.46
C GLU A 75 -6.77 -9.06 -6.35
N ASP A 76 -5.74 -9.88 -6.05
CA ASP A 76 -5.84 -11.32 -5.82
C ASP A 76 -5.49 -11.60 -4.36
N TRP A 77 -6.49 -12.11 -3.64
CA TRP A 77 -6.41 -12.29 -2.19
C TRP A 77 -6.44 -13.75 -1.77
N GLU A 78 -6.28 -14.70 -2.70
CA GLU A 78 -6.33 -16.15 -2.43
C GLU A 78 -5.30 -16.58 -1.38
N ALA A 79 -4.11 -15.96 -1.37
CA ALA A 79 -3.02 -16.29 -0.45
C ALA A 79 -3.17 -15.69 0.97
N THR A 80 -4.34 -15.16 1.35
CA THR A 80 -4.54 -14.43 2.62
C THR A 80 -4.13 -15.25 3.85
N ASP A 81 -4.54 -16.51 3.96
CA ASP A 81 -4.23 -17.34 5.14
C ASP A 81 -2.73 -17.65 5.25
N SER A 82 -2.07 -17.85 4.10
CA SER A 82 -0.62 -18.01 4.03
C SER A 82 0.09 -16.73 4.47
N LEU A 83 -0.39 -15.57 4.01
CA LEU A 83 0.14 -14.27 4.41
C LEU A 83 -0.01 -14.02 5.91
N LYS A 84 -1.18 -14.32 6.50
CA LYS A 84 -1.40 -14.21 7.96
C LYS A 84 -0.37 -15.06 8.72
N SER A 85 -0.20 -16.32 8.31
CA SER A 85 0.75 -17.26 8.91
C SER A 85 2.21 -16.73 8.87
N ILE A 86 2.60 -16.07 7.78
CA ILE A 86 3.94 -15.46 7.66
C ILE A 86 4.14 -14.30 8.64
N PHE A 87 3.16 -13.41 8.78
CA PHE A 87 3.25 -12.32 9.74
C PHE A 87 3.21 -12.80 11.19
N GLU A 88 2.39 -13.80 11.51
CA GLU A 88 2.35 -14.44 12.83
C GLU A 88 3.70 -15.07 13.17
N ARG A 89 4.35 -15.72 12.21
CA ARG A 89 5.70 -16.26 12.39
C ARG A 89 6.72 -15.15 12.68
N ALA A 90 6.65 -14.02 11.98
CA ALA A 90 7.51 -12.87 12.25
C ALA A 90 7.28 -12.31 13.68
N VAL A 91 6.02 -12.26 14.14
CA VAL A 91 5.68 -11.86 15.51
C VAL A 91 6.29 -12.81 16.54
N GLU A 92 6.09 -14.13 16.38
CA GLU A 92 6.61 -15.16 17.30
C GLU A 92 8.13 -15.06 17.44
N LEU A 93 8.86 -14.87 16.33
CA LEU A 93 10.31 -14.71 16.34
C LEU A 93 10.74 -13.41 17.02
N ALA A 94 10.06 -12.30 16.73
CA ALA A 94 10.37 -11.01 17.32
C ALA A 94 10.10 -10.96 18.84
N GLU A 95 9.15 -11.74 19.35
CA GLU A 95 8.86 -11.85 20.78
C GLU A 95 9.99 -12.45 21.61
N LYS A 96 10.93 -13.14 20.97
CA LYS A 96 12.14 -13.69 21.62
C LYS A 96 13.13 -12.61 22.01
N GLU A 97 13.04 -11.42 21.42
CA GLU A 97 13.92 -10.28 21.71
C GLU A 97 13.11 -9.02 22.13
N PRO A 98 12.36 -9.06 23.25
CA PRO A 98 11.35 -8.05 23.59
C PRO A 98 11.90 -6.66 23.92
N ARG A 99 13.23 -6.51 24.03
CA ARG A 99 13.92 -5.24 24.27
C ARG A 99 14.75 -4.76 23.07
N ASN A 100 14.81 -5.54 21.99
CA ASN A 100 15.50 -5.13 20.77
C ASN A 100 14.57 -4.19 19.97
N PRO A 101 14.96 -2.92 19.72
CA PRO A 101 14.16 -1.99 18.92
C PRO A 101 13.82 -2.51 17.53
N TRP A 102 14.72 -3.27 16.90
CA TRP A 102 14.50 -3.87 15.59
C TRP A 102 13.41 -4.95 15.64
N ALA A 103 13.48 -5.85 16.63
CA ALA A 103 12.44 -6.87 16.84
C ALA A 103 11.10 -6.22 17.19
N LEU A 104 11.09 -5.18 18.03
CA LEU A 104 9.87 -4.42 18.35
C LEU A 104 9.28 -3.71 17.13
N TYR A 105 10.11 -3.15 16.26
CA TYR A 105 9.69 -2.59 14.98
C TYR A 105 9.01 -3.65 14.11
N ILE A 106 9.64 -4.82 13.94
CA ILE A 106 9.11 -5.90 13.13
C ILE A 106 7.81 -6.45 13.71
N LYS A 107 7.79 -6.75 15.01
CA LYS A 107 6.57 -7.16 15.71
C LYS A 107 5.44 -6.16 15.51
N GLY A 108 5.72 -4.88 15.75
CA GLY A 108 4.73 -3.84 15.64
C GLY A 108 4.20 -3.68 14.22
N SER A 109 5.08 -3.79 13.23
CA SER A 109 4.71 -3.72 11.81
C SER A 109 3.88 -4.93 11.39
N SER A 110 4.33 -6.16 11.67
CA SER A 110 3.58 -7.39 11.37
C SER A 110 2.18 -7.39 11.99
N LEU A 111 2.03 -6.94 13.24
CA LEU A 111 0.73 -6.78 13.87
C LEU A 111 -0.14 -5.72 13.14
N GLY A 112 0.48 -4.65 12.65
CA GLY A 112 -0.20 -3.66 11.81
C GLY A 112 -0.72 -4.26 10.50
N TYR A 113 0.08 -5.09 9.83
CA TYR A 113 -0.34 -5.80 8.62
C TYR A 113 -1.48 -6.79 8.89
N LEU A 114 -1.43 -7.55 10.00
CA LEU A 114 -2.53 -8.41 10.43
C LEU A 114 -3.82 -7.61 10.69
N ALA A 115 -3.71 -6.46 11.36
CA ALA A 115 -4.86 -5.58 11.57
C ALA A 115 -5.49 -5.10 10.24
N ILE A 116 -4.67 -4.77 9.24
CA ILE A 116 -5.15 -4.35 7.91
C ILE A 116 -5.92 -5.48 7.23
N LEU A 117 -5.46 -6.74 7.34
CA LEU A 117 -6.16 -7.90 6.78
C LEU A 117 -7.52 -8.11 7.46
N GLU A 118 -7.60 -8.01 8.79
CA GLU A 118 -8.88 -8.08 9.51
C GLU A 118 -9.84 -6.95 9.12
N ILE A 119 -9.34 -5.71 8.98
CA ILE A 119 -10.15 -4.56 8.54
C ILE A 119 -10.68 -4.76 7.13
N ARG A 120 -9.84 -5.26 6.21
CA ARG A 120 -10.24 -5.56 4.82
C ARG A 120 -11.40 -6.53 4.76
N ASP A 121 -11.38 -7.55 5.63
CA ASP A 121 -12.42 -8.57 5.70
C ASP A 121 -13.68 -8.09 6.44
N GLY A 122 -13.70 -6.84 6.92
CA GLY A 122 -14.81 -6.25 7.67
C GLY A 122 -14.81 -6.57 9.17
N GLU A 123 -13.77 -7.25 9.65
CA GLU A 123 -13.63 -7.76 11.02
C GLU A 123 -12.97 -6.71 11.95
N TYR A 124 -13.58 -5.54 12.05
CA TYR A 124 -13.02 -4.39 12.79
C TYR A 124 -12.74 -4.67 14.28
N ILE A 125 -13.57 -5.50 14.93
CA ILE A 125 -13.39 -5.86 16.36
C ILE A 125 -12.17 -6.77 16.51
N SER A 126 -12.01 -7.74 15.61
CA SER A 126 -10.87 -8.66 15.57
C SER A 126 -9.55 -7.92 15.30
N ALA A 127 -9.60 -6.79 14.60
CA ALA A 127 -8.44 -5.94 14.36
C ALA A 127 -7.92 -5.21 15.62
N LEU A 128 -8.77 -4.92 16.62
CA LEU A 128 -8.41 -4.11 17.79
C LEU A 128 -7.18 -4.62 18.59
N PRO A 129 -7.07 -5.92 18.96
CA PRO A 129 -5.88 -6.41 19.65
C PRO A 129 -4.62 -6.25 18.81
N TYR A 130 -4.68 -6.47 17.49
CA TYR A 130 -3.56 -6.28 16.58
C TYR A 130 -3.13 -4.80 16.51
N ILE A 131 -4.08 -3.87 16.37
CA ILE A 131 -3.80 -2.42 16.39
C ILE A 131 -3.12 -2.01 17.70
N ARG A 132 -3.67 -2.44 18.84
CA ARG A 132 -3.11 -2.12 20.16
C ARG A 132 -1.69 -2.68 20.31
N GLY A 133 -1.48 -3.93 19.90
CA GLY A 133 -0.17 -4.58 19.90
C GLY A 133 0.83 -3.83 19.01
N ALA A 134 0.41 -3.46 17.79
CA ALA A 134 1.21 -2.70 16.85
C ALA A 134 1.70 -1.37 17.45
N VAL A 135 0.78 -0.54 17.94
CA VAL A 135 1.09 0.76 18.52
C VAL A 135 2.01 0.62 19.74
N ASN A 136 1.75 -0.34 20.62
CA ASN A 136 2.58 -0.57 21.80
C ASN A 136 4.01 -0.99 21.43
N SER A 137 4.17 -1.90 20.47
CA SER A 137 5.49 -2.38 20.03
C SER A 137 6.26 -1.28 19.30
N LEU A 138 5.64 -0.57 18.35
CA LEU A 138 6.30 0.53 17.63
C LEU A 138 6.66 1.69 18.57
N SER A 139 5.77 2.06 19.49
CA SER A 139 6.05 3.11 20.49
C SER A 139 7.20 2.70 21.41
N SER A 140 7.29 1.43 21.78
CA SER A 140 8.39 0.89 22.59
C SER A 140 9.71 0.92 21.81
N ALA A 141 9.69 0.58 20.51
CA ALA A 141 10.87 0.65 19.64
C ALA A 141 11.48 2.06 19.63
N ILE A 142 10.66 3.10 19.36
CA ILE A 142 11.15 4.48 19.31
C ILE A 142 11.49 5.07 20.69
N LYS A 143 10.93 4.50 21.77
CA LYS A 143 11.29 4.89 23.14
C LYS A 143 12.68 4.38 23.52
N ILE A 144 13.06 3.20 23.04
CA ILE A 144 14.39 2.61 23.29
C ILE A 144 15.42 3.19 22.32
N GLU A 145 15.08 3.28 21.03
CA GLU A 145 15.95 3.82 19.98
C GLU A 145 15.18 4.92 19.20
N PRO A 146 15.32 6.20 19.59
CA PRO A 146 14.62 7.31 18.94
C PRO A 146 14.91 7.45 17.45
N TYR A 147 16.06 6.94 16.97
CA TYR A 147 16.44 6.96 15.56
C TYR A 147 15.92 5.76 14.76
N MET A 148 15.08 4.91 15.35
CA MET A 148 14.35 3.84 14.65
C MET A 148 13.24 4.43 13.77
N TYR A 149 13.64 5.23 12.77
CA TYR A 149 12.74 5.97 11.89
C TYR A 149 11.78 5.06 11.12
N ASP A 150 12.16 3.81 10.90
CA ASP A 150 11.30 2.82 10.27
C ASP A 150 9.98 2.59 11.03
N ALA A 151 10.00 2.67 12.36
CA ALA A 151 8.81 2.54 13.21
C ALA A 151 7.88 3.77 13.16
N TYR A 152 8.38 4.93 12.71
CA TYR A 152 7.57 6.14 12.58
C TYR A 152 6.55 6.02 11.44
N LEU A 153 6.78 5.15 10.45
CA LEU A 153 5.81 4.88 9.40
C LEU A 153 4.47 4.39 9.97
N GLY A 154 4.51 3.29 10.72
CA GLY A 154 3.29 2.69 11.28
C GLY A 154 2.60 3.59 12.29
N LEU A 155 3.36 4.25 13.17
CA LEU A 155 2.81 5.20 14.14
C LEU A 155 2.22 6.45 13.46
N GLY A 156 2.89 6.97 12.42
CA GLY A 156 2.42 8.13 11.68
C GLY A 156 1.08 7.88 10.99
N GLY A 157 0.96 6.72 10.33
CA GLY A 157 -0.31 6.27 9.76
C GLY A 157 -1.41 6.11 10.81
N TYR A 158 -1.11 5.45 11.93
CA TYR A 158 -2.06 5.28 13.04
C TYR A 158 -2.57 6.63 13.58
N TYR A 159 -1.67 7.54 13.93
CA TYR A 159 -2.04 8.85 14.49
C TYR A 159 -2.92 9.65 13.53
N TYR A 160 -2.57 9.67 12.24
CA TYR A 160 -3.37 10.38 11.24
C TYR A 160 -4.76 9.76 11.06
N TRP A 161 -4.84 8.47 10.74
CA TRP A 161 -6.10 7.83 10.39
C TRP A 161 -7.05 7.67 11.58
N LYS A 162 -6.52 7.40 12.78
CA LYS A 162 -7.33 7.40 14.01
C LYS A 162 -8.05 8.73 14.18
N SER A 163 -7.33 9.85 14.15
CA SER A 163 -7.93 11.17 14.36
C SER A 163 -8.78 11.63 13.18
N LYS A 164 -8.44 11.28 11.94
CA LYS A 164 -9.29 11.57 10.77
C LYS A 164 -10.63 10.82 10.84
N LYS A 165 -10.63 9.54 11.21
CA LYS A 165 -11.85 8.71 11.22
C LYS A 165 -12.68 8.88 12.49
N LEU A 166 -12.05 8.99 13.66
CA LEU A 166 -12.72 9.12 14.95
C LEU A 166 -12.80 10.56 15.46
N GLY A 167 -12.30 11.53 14.69
CA GLY A 167 -12.24 12.95 15.07
C GLY A 167 -13.59 13.55 15.47
N PHE A 168 -14.67 13.07 14.87
CA PHE A 168 -16.04 13.49 15.21
C PHE A 168 -16.45 13.10 16.64
N LEU A 169 -15.77 12.14 17.26
CA LEU A 169 -15.97 11.70 18.65
C LEU A 169 -15.01 12.37 19.63
N ASN A 170 -14.09 13.25 19.19
CA ASN A 170 -13.05 13.81 20.04
C ASN A 170 -13.61 14.51 21.28
N ASN A 171 -14.70 15.28 21.13
CA ASN A 171 -15.34 15.96 22.26
C ASN A 171 -16.04 15.02 23.25
N LEU A 172 -16.45 13.83 22.78
CA LEU A 172 -17.14 12.82 23.59
C LEU A 172 -16.16 11.88 24.30
N LEU A 173 -15.05 11.55 23.64
CA LEU A 173 -14.05 10.60 24.11
C LEU A 173 -12.77 11.27 24.63
N PHE A 174 -12.72 12.60 24.67
CA PHE A 174 -11.55 13.41 25.02
C PHE A 174 -10.29 13.01 24.23
N LEU A 175 -10.45 12.70 22.95
CA LEU A 175 -9.35 12.30 22.07
C LEU A 175 -8.67 13.52 21.45
N GLU A 176 -7.33 13.55 21.49
CA GLU A 176 -6.54 14.58 20.82
C GLU A 176 -6.57 14.39 19.28
N ASP A 177 -6.53 15.51 18.55
CA ASP A 177 -6.34 15.49 17.09
C ASP A 177 -4.85 15.32 16.77
N ASP A 178 -4.44 14.07 16.55
CA ASP A 178 -3.06 13.68 16.26
C ASP A 178 -2.71 13.76 14.77
N ARG A 179 -3.54 14.37 13.90
CA ARG A 179 -3.26 14.40 12.45
C ARG A 179 -1.92 15.06 12.11
N ALA A 180 -1.63 16.21 12.71
CA ALA A 180 -0.36 16.92 12.50
C ALA A 180 0.85 16.08 12.94
N LYS A 181 0.72 15.37 14.07
CA LYS A 181 1.72 14.43 14.58
C LYS A 181 1.92 13.26 13.62
N GLY A 182 0.84 12.70 13.10
CA GLY A 182 0.87 11.65 12.08
C GLY A 182 1.66 12.07 10.84
N ILE A 183 1.37 13.24 10.29
CA ILE A 183 2.09 13.82 9.14
C ILE A 183 3.57 14.04 9.46
N GLN A 184 3.90 14.54 10.65
CA GLN A 184 5.29 14.75 11.05
C GLN A 184 6.06 13.41 11.13
N TYR A 185 5.45 12.37 11.67
CA TYR A 185 6.05 11.04 11.78
C TYR A 185 6.26 10.42 10.39
N LEU A 186 5.28 10.54 9.50
CA LEU A 186 5.41 10.09 8.12
C LEU A 186 6.53 10.85 7.38
N ARG A 187 6.68 12.16 7.60
CA ARG A 187 7.82 12.92 7.06
C ARG A 187 9.17 12.41 7.55
N LEU A 188 9.31 12.22 8.86
CA LEU A 188 10.54 11.67 9.45
C LEU A 188 10.88 10.31 8.85
N ALA A 189 9.92 9.40 8.74
CA ALA A 189 10.13 8.09 8.10
C ALA A 189 10.51 8.25 6.61
N SER A 190 9.81 9.12 5.88
CA SER A 190 10.05 9.35 4.44
C SER A 190 11.45 9.92 4.13
N GLU A 191 12.09 10.58 5.10
CA GLU A 191 13.41 11.17 4.95
C GLU A 191 14.52 10.28 5.52
N LYS A 192 14.27 9.65 6.68
CA LYS A 192 15.34 9.09 7.53
C LYS A 192 15.28 7.58 7.72
N SER A 193 14.18 6.91 7.37
CA SER A 193 14.11 5.44 7.45
C SER A 193 15.21 4.75 6.65
N VAL A 194 15.63 3.58 7.12
CA VAL A 194 16.64 2.75 6.44
C VAL A 194 15.98 1.84 5.40
N PHE A 195 14.82 1.26 5.74
CA PHE A 195 14.12 0.27 4.93
C PHE A 195 12.77 0.81 4.44
N SER A 196 12.04 1.54 5.28
CA SER A 196 10.69 2.00 4.98
C SER A 196 10.59 3.38 4.32
N ARG A 197 11.71 3.90 3.80
CA ARG A 197 11.78 5.29 3.28
C ARG A 197 10.79 5.55 2.15
N ASP A 198 10.77 4.70 1.14
CA ASP A 198 9.87 4.85 -0.01
C ASP A 198 8.43 4.43 0.32
N PRO A 199 8.18 3.34 1.09
CA PRO A 199 6.87 3.10 1.70
C PRO A 199 6.30 4.31 2.46
N ALA A 200 7.15 5.00 3.23
CA ALA A 200 6.73 6.18 3.97
C ALA A 200 6.46 7.39 3.08
N LYS A 201 7.12 7.51 1.91
CA LYS A 201 6.76 8.51 0.91
C LYS A 201 5.37 8.25 0.33
N HIS A 202 5.08 7.01 -0.06
CA HIS A 202 3.76 6.63 -0.54
C HIS A 202 2.69 6.88 0.55
N ALA A 203 2.92 6.44 1.79
CA ALA A 203 1.98 6.69 2.90
C ALA A 203 1.78 8.19 3.18
N LEU A 204 2.86 8.99 3.15
CA LEU A 204 2.77 10.44 3.29
C LEU A 204 1.98 11.06 2.12
N LEU A 205 2.20 10.61 0.89
CA LEU A 205 1.47 11.07 -0.30
C LEU A 205 -0.03 10.89 -0.12
N VAL A 206 -0.49 9.70 0.27
CA VAL A 206 -1.92 9.41 0.47
C VAL A 206 -2.51 10.38 1.51
N VAL A 207 -1.81 10.60 2.62
CA VAL A 207 -2.24 11.56 3.65
C VAL A 207 -2.24 13.01 3.13
N LEU A 208 -1.31 13.38 2.27
CA LEU A 208 -1.28 14.71 1.67
C LEU A 208 -2.44 14.94 0.70
N VAL A 209 -2.85 13.92 -0.06
CA VAL A 209 -4.07 13.98 -0.90
C VAL A 209 -5.31 14.22 -0.03
N GLU A 210 -5.43 13.50 1.09
CA GLU A 210 -6.53 13.67 2.06
C GLU A 210 -6.58 15.08 2.69
N GLU A 211 -5.43 15.71 2.86
CA GLU A 211 -5.29 17.09 3.33
C GLU A 211 -5.32 18.12 2.20
N LYS A 212 -5.60 17.69 0.95
CA LYS A 212 -5.64 18.53 -0.26
C LYS A 212 -4.33 19.28 -0.53
N ARG A 213 -3.20 18.71 -0.12
CA ARG A 213 -1.84 19.22 -0.33
C ARG A 213 -1.24 18.59 -1.59
N PHE A 214 -1.94 18.77 -2.72
CA PHE A 214 -1.68 18.04 -3.97
C PHE A 214 -0.28 18.29 -4.55
N ASN A 215 0.24 19.52 -4.49
CA ASN A 215 1.59 19.83 -4.96
C ASN A 215 2.68 19.00 -4.24
N GLU A 216 2.54 18.82 -2.91
CA GLU A 216 3.48 18.01 -2.14
C GLU A 216 3.32 16.51 -2.43
N ALA A 217 2.08 16.05 -2.61
CA ALA A 217 1.79 14.68 -3.02
C ALA A 217 2.40 14.39 -4.41
N TYR A 218 2.28 15.31 -5.37
CA TYR A 218 2.81 15.17 -6.72
C TYR A 218 4.34 15.06 -6.73
N ALA A 219 5.03 15.89 -5.94
CA ALA A 219 6.49 15.81 -5.80
C ALA A 219 6.97 14.43 -5.30
N LEU A 220 6.20 13.79 -4.41
CA LEU A 220 6.47 12.43 -3.95
C LEU A 220 6.20 11.39 -5.05
N ALA A 221 5.10 11.53 -5.79
CA ALA A 221 4.78 10.66 -6.92
C ALA A 221 5.86 10.72 -8.01
N GLU A 222 6.33 11.91 -8.37
CA GLU A 222 7.40 12.10 -9.35
C GLU A 222 8.72 11.47 -8.91
N TYR A 223 9.07 11.61 -7.62
CA TYR A 223 10.24 10.95 -7.06
C TYR A 223 10.12 9.42 -7.21
N LEU A 224 8.96 8.84 -6.88
CA LEU A 224 8.74 7.40 -6.96
C LEU A 224 8.74 6.91 -8.42
N GLU A 225 8.08 7.62 -9.33
CA GLU A 225 8.07 7.29 -10.76
C GLU A 225 9.48 7.33 -11.38
N LYS A 226 10.27 8.35 -11.04
CA LYS A 226 11.66 8.45 -11.52
C LYS A 226 12.53 7.30 -10.99
N LYS A 227 12.31 6.90 -9.74
CA LYS A 227 13.09 5.82 -9.11
C LYS A 227 12.65 4.43 -9.57
N TYR A 228 11.36 4.25 -9.83
CA TYR A 228 10.73 2.97 -10.17
C TYR A 228 9.91 3.09 -11.47
N PRO A 229 10.54 3.34 -12.63
CA PRO A 229 9.82 3.57 -13.89
C PRO A 229 9.10 2.31 -14.42
N GLY A 230 9.43 1.14 -13.86
CA GLY A 230 8.76 -0.12 -14.15
C GLY A 230 7.43 -0.27 -13.40
N SER A 231 7.27 0.38 -12.25
CA SER A 231 6.10 0.21 -11.39
C SER A 231 4.86 0.93 -11.90
N THR A 232 3.71 0.33 -11.64
CA THR A 232 2.38 0.93 -11.79
C THR A 232 2.00 1.81 -10.59
N LEU A 233 2.58 1.59 -9.40
CA LEU A 233 2.22 2.32 -8.17
C LEU A 233 2.30 3.85 -8.31
N PRO A 234 3.37 4.45 -8.89
CA PRO A 234 3.42 5.90 -9.07
C PRO A 234 2.33 6.43 -10.02
N LEU A 235 1.85 5.63 -10.97
CA LEU A 235 0.73 6.01 -11.84
C LEU A 235 -0.60 6.00 -11.06
N TRP A 236 -0.80 5.00 -10.19
CA TRP A 236 -1.94 4.97 -9.28
C TRP A 236 -1.94 6.15 -8.30
N ASP A 237 -0.76 6.51 -7.77
CA ASP A 237 -0.59 7.68 -6.91
C ASP A 237 -0.95 8.98 -7.65
N LYS A 238 -0.50 9.14 -8.90
CA LYS A 238 -0.86 10.29 -9.74
C LYS A 238 -2.35 10.32 -10.06
N LEU A 239 -2.97 9.16 -10.32
CA LEU A 239 -4.40 9.06 -10.55
C LEU A 239 -5.19 9.51 -9.32
N LEU A 240 -4.79 9.05 -8.13
CA LEU A 240 -5.38 9.45 -6.85
C LEU A 240 -5.29 10.97 -6.64
N ILE A 241 -4.14 11.58 -6.95
CA ILE A 241 -3.97 13.04 -6.88
C ILE A 241 -4.93 13.75 -7.84
N ALA A 242 -4.96 13.32 -9.11
CA ALA A 242 -5.81 13.91 -10.15
C ALA A 242 -7.31 13.79 -9.81
N GLU A 243 -7.73 12.67 -9.21
CA GLU A 243 -9.10 12.50 -8.69
C GLU A 243 -9.40 13.47 -7.54
N GLY A 244 -8.46 13.66 -6.62
CA GLY A 244 -8.58 14.63 -5.53
C GLY A 244 -8.70 16.07 -6.02
N GLU A 245 -7.95 16.42 -7.08
CA GLU A 245 -8.01 17.73 -7.74
C GLU A 245 -9.22 17.87 -8.69
N LYS A 246 -9.86 16.75 -9.03
CA LYS A 246 -10.86 16.66 -10.12
C LYS A 246 -10.30 17.12 -11.47
N ASN A 247 -9.00 16.91 -11.69
CA ASN A 247 -8.34 17.24 -12.95
C ASN A 247 -8.64 16.16 -14.00
N LEU A 248 -9.69 16.39 -14.78
CA LEU A 248 -10.18 15.42 -15.77
C LEU A 248 -9.17 15.13 -16.88
N ALA A 249 -8.37 16.13 -17.29
CA ALA A 249 -7.35 15.95 -18.33
C ALA A 249 -6.23 15.01 -17.85
N ASP A 250 -5.76 15.20 -16.62
CA ASP A 250 -4.75 14.32 -16.03
C ASP A 250 -5.31 12.91 -15.80
N ILE A 251 -6.56 12.77 -15.36
CA ILE A 251 -7.22 11.45 -15.26
C ILE A 251 -7.20 10.76 -16.63
N MET A 252 -7.56 11.44 -17.71
CA MET A 252 -7.54 10.86 -19.07
C MET A 252 -6.13 10.43 -19.49
N SER A 253 -5.11 11.27 -19.27
CA SER A 253 -3.72 10.95 -19.62
C SER A 253 -3.15 9.80 -18.79
N ILE A 254 -3.40 9.79 -17.48
CA ILE A 254 -2.86 8.78 -16.55
C ILE A 254 -3.56 7.44 -16.76
N THR A 255 -4.89 7.42 -16.94
CA THR A 255 -5.63 6.18 -17.22
C THR A 255 -5.16 5.53 -18.52
N GLU A 256 -4.85 6.30 -19.57
CA GLU A 256 -4.28 5.75 -20.81
C GLU A 256 -2.95 5.02 -20.56
N ARG A 257 -2.05 5.64 -19.77
CA ARG A 257 -0.76 5.03 -19.41
C ARG A 257 -0.94 3.78 -18.55
N LEU A 258 -1.87 3.78 -17.61
CA LEU A 258 -2.20 2.61 -16.78
C LEU A 258 -2.77 1.48 -17.64
N LEU A 259 -3.73 1.75 -18.52
CA LEU A 259 -4.31 0.75 -19.42
C LEU A 259 -3.24 0.11 -20.31
N ALA A 260 -2.29 0.90 -20.83
CA ALA A 260 -1.17 0.36 -21.60
C ALA A 260 -0.31 -0.63 -20.80
N ARG A 261 -0.12 -0.41 -19.48
CA ARG A 261 0.59 -1.34 -18.59
C ARG A 261 -0.25 -2.57 -18.29
N LEU A 262 -1.50 -2.38 -17.87
CA LEU A 262 -2.41 -3.47 -17.50
C LEU A 262 -2.70 -4.43 -18.67
N ARG A 263 -2.77 -3.92 -19.91
CA ARG A 263 -2.95 -4.75 -21.11
C ARG A 263 -1.74 -5.63 -21.43
N ALA A 264 -0.56 -5.27 -20.91
CA ALA A 264 0.66 -6.05 -21.07
C ALA A 264 0.88 -7.07 -19.93
N GLU A 265 0.04 -7.05 -18.90
CA GLU A 265 0.12 -8.00 -17.79
C GLU A 265 -0.39 -9.38 -18.20
N GLU A 266 0.44 -10.40 -18.02
CA GLU A 266 0.02 -11.79 -18.16
C GLU A 266 -0.78 -12.22 -16.92
N ASN A 267 -1.81 -13.06 -17.11
CA ASN A 267 -2.63 -13.64 -16.03
C ASN A 267 -3.39 -12.63 -15.15
N SER A 268 -3.73 -11.45 -15.68
CA SER A 268 -4.58 -10.48 -14.96
C SER A 268 -6.00 -11.02 -14.71
N ASN A 269 -6.55 -10.76 -13.52
CA ASN A 269 -7.96 -11.05 -13.20
C ASN A 269 -8.93 -9.96 -13.68
N ASN A 270 -8.43 -8.96 -14.42
CA ASN A 270 -9.16 -7.82 -15.00
C ASN A 270 -9.84 -6.87 -13.99
N TYR A 271 -9.64 -7.01 -12.67
CA TYR A 271 -10.20 -6.09 -11.67
C TYR A 271 -9.70 -4.66 -11.89
N ASN A 272 -8.38 -4.48 -11.94
CA ASN A 272 -7.76 -3.17 -12.13
C ASN A 272 -8.08 -2.56 -13.50
N MET A 273 -8.23 -3.39 -14.53
CA MET A 273 -8.67 -2.94 -15.85
C MET A 273 -10.06 -2.26 -15.76
N ILE A 274 -11.00 -2.87 -15.02
CA ILE A 274 -12.32 -2.28 -14.80
C ILE A 274 -12.23 -0.97 -14.02
N GLU A 275 -11.41 -0.89 -12.97
CA GLU A 275 -11.22 0.36 -12.21
C GLU A 275 -10.77 1.51 -13.10
N VAL A 276 -9.75 1.27 -13.92
CA VAL A 276 -9.16 2.31 -14.78
C VAL A 276 -10.13 2.70 -15.90
N LEU A 277 -10.77 1.72 -16.57
CA LEU A 277 -11.77 1.99 -17.60
C LEU A 277 -12.99 2.73 -17.05
N TYR A 278 -13.42 2.41 -15.84
CA TYR A 278 -14.51 3.10 -15.17
C TYR A 278 -14.17 4.56 -14.87
N LYS A 279 -13.01 4.83 -14.28
CA LYS A 279 -12.55 6.19 -14.00
C LYS A 279 -12.38 6.99 -15.29
N ARG A 280 -11.85 6.37 -16.35
CA ARG A 280 -11.73 6.97 -17.69
C ARG A 280 -13.09 7.34 -18.27
N ALA A 281 -14.05 6.42 -18.26
CA ALA A 281 -15.40 6.66 -18.78
C ALA A 281 -16.11 7.80 -18.02
N LEU A 282 -15.97 7.86 -16.69
CA LEU A 282 -16.52 8.96 -15.89
C LEU A 282 -15.88 10.32 -16.20
N ALA A 283 -14.56 10.35 -16.43
CA ALA A 283 -13.87 11.57 -16.82
C ALA A 283 -14.30 12.03 -18.22
N ALA A 284 -14.39 11.10 -19.18
CA ALA A 284 -14.84 11.36 -20.54
C ALA A 284 -16.30 11.88 -20.58
N ASP A 285 -17.22 11.28 -19.82
CA ASP A 285 -18.62 11.71 -19.71
C ASP A 285 -18.70 13.18 -19.22
N ARG A 286 -17.89 13.55 -18.22
CA ARG A 286 -17.82 14.93 -17.72
C ARG A 286 -17.22 15.92 -18.72
N LEU A 287 -16.40 15.44 -19.64
CA LEU A 287 -15.82 16.23 -20.74
C LEU A 287 -16.74 16.26 -21.97
N ASN A 288 -17.85 15.52 -21.97
CA ASN A 288 -18.73 15.28 -23.12
C ASN A 288 -17.98 14.62 -24.30
N TRP A 289 -17.07 13.71 -23.99
CA TRP A 289 -16.28 12.94 -24.94
C TRP A 289 -16.94 11.57 -25.16
N ASP A 290 -18.04 11.58 -25.91
CA ASP A 290 -18.90 10.40 -26.08
C ASP A 290 -18.14 9.20 -26.68
N SER A 291 -17.22 9.43 -27.62
CA SER A 291 -16.43 8.35 -28.25
C SER A 291 -15.60 7.59 -27.21
N GLU A 292 -14.95 8.31 -26.31
CA GLU A 292 -14.11 7.77 -25.24
C GLU A 292 -14.94 7.07 -24.16
N VAL A 293 -16.16 7.56 -23.89
CA VAL A 293 -17.13 6.85 -23.03
C VAL A 293 -17.50 5.50 -23.65
N LEU A 294 -17.81 5.48 -24.94
CA LEU A 294 -18.17 4.26 -25.65
C LEU A 294 -17.01 3.26 -25.65
N GLU A 295 -15.81 3.69 -26.05
CA GLU A 295 -14.61 2.85 -26.09
C GLU A 295 -14.32 2.21 -24.72
N ALA A 296 -14.22 3.03 -23.67
CA ALA A 296 -13.86 2.53 -22.33
C ALA A 296 -14.95 1.60 -21.76
N SER A 297 -16.23 1.92 -21.99
CA SER A 297 -17.34 1.09 -21.50
C SER A 297 -17.50 -0.21 -22.27
N GLU A 298 -17.25 -0.22 -23.59
CA GLU A 298 -17.30 -1.42 -24.39
C GLU A 298 -16.17 -2.38 -24.03
N GLU A 299 -14.94 -1.88 -23.90
CA GLU A 299 -13.80 -2.67 -23.46
C GLU A 299 -14.10 -3.30 -22.09
N ALA A 300 -14.52 -2.51 -21.10
CA ALA A 300 -14.79 -3.01 -19.75
C ALA A 300 -15.89 -4.07 -19.69
N LEU A 301 -16.93 -3.93 -20.53
CA LEU A 301 -18.05 -4.87 -20.58
C LEU A 301 -17.74 -6.14 -21.37
N SER A 302 -16.65 -6.15 -22.15
CA SER A 302 -16.18 -7.30 -22.93
C SER A 302 -15.18 -8.19 -22.18
N LEU A 303 -14.60 -7.71 -21.08
CA LEU A 303 -13.60 -8.43 -20.30
C LEU A 303 -14.15 -9.77 -19.77
N GLU A 304 -13.33 -10.81 -19.84
CA GLU A 304 -13.60 -12.09 -19.19
C GLU A 304 -13.32 -11.96 -17.69
N LEU A 305 -14.34 -12.26 -16.88
CA LEU A 305 -14.29 -12.10 -15.42
C LEU A 305 -14.76 -13.39 -14.75
N SER A 306 -14.04 -13.81 -13.71
CA SER A 306 -14.52 -14.79 -12.76
C SER A 306 -15.80 -14.30 -12.08
N GLU A 307 -16.57 -15.21 -11.49
CA GLU A 307 -17.80 -14.86 -10.77
C GLU A 307 -17.52 -13.89 -9.61
N GLU A 308 -16.43 -14.11 -8.88
CA GLU A 308 -16.01 -13.26 -7.78
C GLU A 308 -15.75 -11.82 -8.22
N ILE A 309 -14.91 -11.62 -9.25
CA ILE A 309 -14.59 -10.28 -9.76
C ILE A 309 -15.84 -9.61 -10.34
N ARG A 310 -16.67 -10.36 -11.06
CA ARG A 310 -17.95 -9.86 -11.60
C ARG A 310 -18.87 -9.35 -10.49
N ASN A 311 -18.94 -10.06 -9.36
CA ASN A 311 -19.74 -9.67 -8.21
C ASN A 311 -19.17 -8.43 -7.51
N LYS A 312 -17.85 -8.40 -7.25
CA LYS A 312 -17.17 -7.23 -6.66
C LYS A 312 -17.33 -5.97 -7.54
N GLN A 313 -17.32 -6.13 -8.86
CA GLN A 313 -17.41 -5.03 -9.83
C GLN A 313 -18.82 -4.75 -10.36
N ALA A 314 -19.85 -5.45 -9.87
CA ALA A 314 -21.20 -5.39 -10.42
C ALA A 314 -21.79 -3.96 -10.47
N GLY A 315 -21.47 -3.13 -9.47
CA GLY A 315 -21.88 -1.72 -9.43
C GLY A 315 -21.29 -0.91 -10.58
N LYS A 316 -19.97 -0.98 -10.77
CA LYS A 316 -19.25 -0.25 -11.83
C LYS A 316 -19.68 -0.70 -13.22
N LEU A 317 -19.80 -2.02 -13.42
CA LEU A 317 -20.28 -2.59 -14.68
C LEU A 317 -21.72 -2.16 -15.01
N ARG A 318 -22.58 -1.95 -14.01
CA ARG A 318 -23.94 -1.44 -14.22
C ARG A 318 -23.92 0.02 -14.65
N GLU A 319 -23.10 0.84 -14.01
CA GLU A 319 -22.96 2.25 -14.35
C GLU A 319 -22.33 2.45 -15.73
N LEU A 320 -21.33 1.65 -16.09
CA LEU A 320 -20.75 1.64 -17.44
C LEU A 320 -21.78 1.34 -18.53
N ARG A 321 -22.71 0.39 -18.29
CA ARG A 321 -23.83 0.16 -19.22
C ARG A 321 -24.73 1.39 -19.36
N ALA A 322 -24.96 2.11 -18.25
CA ALA A 322 -25.77 3.32 -18.26
C ALA A 322 -25.07 4.47 -19.01
N LEU A 323 -23.78 4.71 -18.75
CA LEU A 323 -22.93 5.66 -19.46
C LEU A 323 -22.95 5.40 -20.96
N ARG A 324 -22.64 4.17 -21.37
CA ARG A 324 -22.67 3.75 -22.79
C ARG A 324 -24.02 4.03 -23.45
N SER A 325 -25.11 3.70 -22.75
CA SER A 325 -26.48 3.90 -23.27
C SER A 325 -26.84 5.38 -23.44
N ARG A 326 -26.26 6.29 -22.63
CA ARG A 326 -26.44 7.74 -22.78
C ARG A 326 -25.63 8.25 -23.95
N ALA A 327 -24.33 7.95 -24.01
CA ALA A 327 -23.44 8.37 -25.09
C ALA A 327 -23.94 7.94 -26.49
N LEU A 328 -24.48 6.72 -26.62
CA LEU A 328 -25.12 6.25 -27.87
C LEU A 328 -26.32 7.10 -28.28
N LYS A 329 -27.17 7.52 -27.32
CA LYS A 329 -28.34 8.34 -27.62
C LYS A 329 -27.94 9.74 -28.07
N ASP A 330 -26.91 10.31 -27.46
CA ASP A 330 -26.47 11.66 -27.78
C ASP A 330 -25.72 11.71 -29.11
N THR A 331 -24.90 10.69 -29.42
CA THR A 331 -24.29 10.51 -30.75
C THR A 331 -25.35 10.39 -31.84
N ASN A 332 -26.41 9.60 -31.62
CA ASN A 332 -27.50 9.43 -32.60
C ASN A 332 -28.31 10.72 -32.81
N LYS A 333 -28.49 11.57 -31.79
CA LYS A 333 -29.15 12.87 -31.96
C LYS A 333 -28.33 13.84 -32.80
N GLN A 334 -27.00 13.81 -32.68
CA GLN A 334 -26.10 14.68 -33.44
C GLN A 334 -26.02 14.31 -34.93
N GLN A 335 -26.34 13.04 -35.27
CA GLN A 335 -26.34 12.55 -36.66
C GLN A 335 -27.66 12.79 -37.41
N ILE A 336 -28.73 13.24 -36.74
CA ILE A 336 -29.99 13.61 -37.42
C ILE A 336 -29.82 15.04 -37.95
N PRO A 337 -29.84 15.27 -39.29
CA PRO A 337 -29.71 16.61 -39.84
C PRO A 337 -30.83 17.50 -39.30
N SER A 338 -30.51 18.72 -38.88
CA SER A 338 -31.53 19.73 -38.60
C SER A 338 -32.23 20.09 -39.91
N GLU A 339 -33.31 19.39 -40.26
CA GLU A 339 -34.21 19.84 -41.30
C GLU A 339 -34.86 21.14 -40.83
N LYS A 340 -34.35 22.27 -41.35
CA LYS A 340 -35.01 23.57 -41.39
C LYS A 340 -34.89 24.17 -42.78
#